data_AF-A0A353JZA1-F1
#
_entry.id   AF-A0A353JZA1-F1
#
_cell.length_a   1.000
_cell.length_b   1.000
_cell.length_c   1.000
_cell.angle_alpha   90.00
_cell.angle_beta   90.00
_cell.angle_gamma   90.00
#
_symmetry.space_group_name_H-M   'P 1'
#
loop_
_entity.id
_entity.type
_entity.pdbx_description
1 polymer ?
#
loop_
_entity_poly.entity_id
_entity_poly.type
_entity_poly.pdbx_seq_one_letter_code
_entity_poly.pdbx_strand_id
1 'polypeptide(L)'
;MLYLPYLHLEKYKALLSNKVNKTNQIDKEQIIKADTLEMMQNFINEYNDIYNNRNLFYEDVKNFYELKSENLYIDSIVLNKSIKISGCSSNFDSIINFTQKLKLNSNYKKVEILSVSFSNGLNRFIIQIDKIGSE
;
A
#
# COMPACT_ATOMS: atom_id res chain seq x y z
N MET A 1 6.78 6.63 13.96
CA MET A 1 5.37 6.82 14.38
C MET A 1 4.69 5.46 14.51
N LEU A 2 4.41 5.04 15.75
CA LEU A 2 3.87 3.72 16.13
C LEU A 2 2.42 3.86 16.66
N TYR A 3 1.64 4.80 16.13
CA TYR A 3 0.36 5.22 16.74
C TYR A 3 -0.86 4.38 16.29
N LEU A 4 -0.77 3.69 15.14
CA LEU A 4 -1.89 2.85 14.63
C LEU A 4 -2.23 1.58 15.46
N PRO A 5 -1.27 0.85 16.07
CA PRO A 5 -1.60 -0.36 16.84
C PRO A 5 -2.48 -0.07 18.06
N TYR A 6 -2.27 1.09 18.70
CA TYR A 6 -2.94 1.44 19.95
C TYR A 6 -4.43 1.75 19.75
N LEU A 7 -4.76 2.44 18.66
CA LEU A 7 -6.14 2.81 18.34
C LEU A 7 -7.01 1.57 18.04
N HIS A 8 -6.45 0.57 17.36
CA HIS A 8 -7.14 -0.70 17.12
C HIS A 8 -7.31 -1.50 18.42
N LEU A 9 -6.29 -1.56 19.27
CA LEU A 9 -6.36 -2.21 20.58
C LEU A 9 -7.48 -1.64 21.47
N GLU A 10 -7.68 -0.33 21.48
CA GLU A 10 -8.77 0.29 22.25
C GLU A 10 -10.16 -0.08 21.72
N LYS A 11 -10.34 -0.14 20.39
CA LYS A 11 -11.59 -0.57 19.76
C LYS A 11 -11.93 -2.02 20.11
N TYR A 12 -10.93 -2.92 20.11
CA TYR A 12 -11.13 -4.33 20.47
C TYR A 12 -11.41 -4.53 21.97
N LYS A 13 -10.79 -3.75 22.86
CA LYS A 13 -11.15 -3.73 24.30
C LYS A 13 -12.62 -3.35 24.52
N ALA A 14 -13.14 -2.39 23.77
CA ALA A 14 -14.54 -1.98 23.86
C ALA A 14 -15.52 -3.08 23.37
N LEU A 15 -15.16 -3.80 22.30
CA LEU A 15 -15.96 -4.91 21.77
C LEU A 15 -16.00 -6.12 22.73
N LEU A 16 -14.89 -6.42 23.39
CA LEU A 16 -14.82 -7.46 24.43
C LEU A 16 -15.74 -7.13 25.62
N SER A 17 -15.72 -5.90 26.13
CA SER A 17 -16.59 -5.49 27.24
C SER A 17 -18.09 -5.54 26.89
N ASN A 18 -18.47 -5.23 25.65
CA ASN A 18 -19.88 -5.18 25.24
C ASN A 18 -20.52 -6.57 25.02
N LYS A 19 -19.72 -7.61 24.71
CA LYS A 19 -20.24 -8.99 24.54
C LYS A 19 -20.46 -9.74 25.87
N VAL A 20 -19.83 -9.33 26.97
CA VAL A 20 -19.84 -10.08 28.25
C VAL A 20 -21.20 -10.03 28.98
N ASN A 21 -22.14 -9.18 28.56
CA ASN A 21 -23.33 -8.85 29.37
C ASN A 21 -24.62 -9.64 29.09
N LYS A 22 -24.62 -10.79 28.40
CA LYS A 22 -25.83 -11.65 28.29
C LYS A 22 -25.58 -13.15 28.57
N THR A 23 -26.27 -13.64 29.61
CA THR A 23 -26.85 -14.99 29.86
C THR A 23 -25.99 -16.25 30.09
N ASN A 24 -26.11 -16.78 31.34
CA ASN A 24 -25.88 -18.15 31.87
C ASN A 24 -24.47 -18.76 32.01
N GLN A 25 -24.20 -19.34 33.17
CA GLN A 25 -22.87 -19.38 33.81
C GLN A 25 -22.00 -20.64 33.56
N ILE A 26 -22.41 -21.62 32.73
CA ILE A 26 -21.61 -22.86 32.57
C ILE A 26 -21.21 -23.17 31.10
N ASP A 27 -21.82 -22.56 30.08
CA ASP A 27 -21.32 -22.60 28.69
C ASP A 27 -20.49 -21.36 28.29
N LYS A 28 -20.48 -20.34 29.15
CA LYS A 28 -19.86 -19.04 28.86
C LYS A 28 -18.35 -19.10 28.71
N GLU A 29 -17.62 -19.85 29.53
CA GLU A 29 -16.15 -19.78 29.50
C GLU A 29 -15.56 -20.40 28.23
N GLN A 30 -16.16 -21.46 27.68
CA GLN A 30 -15.70 -22.04 26.42
C GLN A 30 -16.09 -21.17 25.22
N ILE A 31 -17.32 -20.62 25.21
CA ILE A 31 -17.77 -19.69 24.17
C ILE A 31 -16.93 -18.40 24.20
N ILE A 32 -16.65 -17.83 25.38
CA ILE A 32 -15.79 -16.64 25.54
C ILE A 32 -14.38 -16.94 25.04
N LYS A 33 -13.80 -18.12 25.33
CA LYS A 33 -12.47 -18.49 24.81
C LYS A 33 -12.46 -18.64 23.29
N ALA A 34 -13.46 -19.27 22.70
CA ALA A 34 -13.56 -19.43 21.25
C ALA A 34 -13.75 -18.07 20.54
N ASP A 35 -14.67 -17.23 21.02
CA ASP A 35 -14.89 -15.86 20.51
C ASP A 35 -13.64 -14.98 20.65
N THR A 36 -12.89 -15.13 21.75
CA THR A 36 -11.65 -14.39 21.98
C THR A 36 -10.54 -14.85 21.03
N LEU A 37 -10.42 -16.17 20.80
CA LEU A 37 -9.46 -16.73 19.84
C LEU A 37 -9.77 -16.29 18.41
N GLU A 38 -11.03 -16.30 18.00
CA GLU A 38 -11.46 -15.83 16.68
C GLU A 38 -11.15 -14.33 16.50
N MET A 39 -11.44 -13.50 17.51
CA MET A 39 -11.07 -12.08 17.49
C MET A 39 -9.55 -11.86 17.42
N MET A 40 -8.76 -12.64 18.17
CA MET A 40 -7.30 -12.57 18.11
C MET A 40 -6.76 -13.00 16.75
N GLN A 41 -7.34 -14.04 16.14
CA GLN A 41 -6.97 -14.51 14.81
C GLN A 41 -7.28 -13.43 13.76
N ASN A 42 -8.46 -12.80 13.84
CA ASN A 42 -8.85 -11.71 12.96
C ASN A 42 -7.93 -10.49 13.12
N PHE A 43 -7.55 -10.14 14.36
CA PHE A 43 -6.57 -9.08 14.61
C PHE A 43 -5.19 -9.39 14.01
N ILE A 44 -4.70 -10.63 14.17
CA ILE A 44 -3.42 -11.07 13.59
C ILE A 44 -3.49 -10.99 12.06
N ASN A 45 -4.60 -11.42 11.45
CA ASN A 45 -4.80 -11.36 10.01
C ASN A 45 -4.83 -9.90 9.51
N GLU A 46 -5.64 -9.03 10.13
CA GLU A 46 -5.69 -7.60 9.79
C GLU A 46 -4.32 -6.92 9.97
N TYR A 47 -3.60 -7.24 11.04
CA TYR A 47 -2.26 -6.69 11.28
C TYR A 47 -1.26 -7.18 10.24
N ASN A 48 -1.27 -8.48 9.91
CA ASN A 48 -0.42 -9.05 8.88
C ASN A 48 -0.73 -8.46 7.51
N ASP A 49 -1.99 -8.23 7.18
CA ASP A 49 -2.40 -7.56 5.94
C ASP A 49 -1.86 -6.13 5.88
N ILE A 50 -1.97 -5.36 6.96
CA ILE A 50 -1.39 -4.01 7.04
C ILE A 50 0.14 -4.05 6.90
N TYR A 51 0.80 -4.97 7.59
CA TYR A 51 2.25 -5.12 7.59
C TYR A 51 2.78 -5.54 6.21
N ASN A 52 2.15 -6.54 5.59
CA ASN A 52 2.49 -7.04 4.26
C ASN A 52 2.27 -5.95 3.20
N ASN A 53 1.15 -5.22 3.27
CA ASN A 53 0.89 -4.09 2.36
C ASN A 53 1.93 -2.97 2.50
N ARG A 54 2.40 -2.70 3.72
CA ARG A 54 3.48 -1.74 3.96
C ARG A 54 4.83 -2.21 3.40
N ASN A 55 5.18 -3.48 3.58
CA ASN A 55 6.42 -4.02 3.00
C ASN A 55 6.39 -3.98 1.47
N LEU A 56 5.25 -4.33 0.86
CA LEU A 56 5.06 -4.19 -0.59
C LEU A 56 5.16 -2.73 -1.04
N PHE A 57 4.62 -1.77 -0.26
CA PHE A 57 4.79 -0.34 -0.53
C PHE A 57 6.27 0.06 -0.53
N TYR A 58 7.05 -0.37 0.46
CA TYR A 58 8.48 -0.02 0.54
C TYR A 58 9.30 -0.60 -0.61
N GLU A 59 9.07 -1.86 -0.98
CA GLU A 59 9.77 -2.50 -2.09
C GLU A 59 9.44 -1.85 -3.44
N ASP A 60 8.15 -1.59 -3.71
CA ASP A 60 7.73 -0.89 -4.94
C ASP A 60 8.35 0.51 -5.03
N VAL A 61 8.28 1.29 -3.95
CA VAL A 61 8.83 2.65 -3.92
C VAL A 61 10.34 2.63 -4.10
N LYS A 62 11.05 1.73 -3.42
CA LYS A 62 12.49 1.56 -3.55
C LYS A 62 12.90 1.25 -5.00
N ASN A 63 12.21 0.31 -5.65
CA ASN A 63 12.46 -0.03 -7.05
C ASN A 63 12.36 1.19 -7.97
N PHE A 64 11.40 2.10 -7.75
CA PHE A 64 11.29 3.31 -8.57
C PHE A 64 12.50 4.26 -8.40
N TYR A 65 13.00 4.42 -7.18
CA TYR A 65 14.18 5.25 -6.92
C TYR A 65 15.48 4.62 -7.43
N GLU A 66 15.57 3.30 -7.53
CA GLU A 66 16.71 2.60 -8.14
C GLU A 66 16.70 2.70 -9.67
N LEU A 67 15.52 2.74 -10.29
CA LEU A 67 15.39 2.77 -11.75
C LEU A 67 15.56 4.17 -12.37
N LYS A 68 15.28 5.23 -11.60
CA LYS A 68 15.33 6.61 -12.10
C LYS A 68 16.76 7.06 -12.42
N SER A 69 16.92 7.88 -13.46
CA SER A 69 18.17 8.61 -13.71
C SER A 69 18.35 9.78 -12.75
N GLU A 70 19.56 10.31 -12.60
CA GLU A 70 19.85 11.50 -11.77
C GLU A 70 18.97 12.70 -12.16
N ASN A 71 18.77 12.91 -13.47
CA ASN A 71 18.00 14.04 -14.00
C ASN A 71 16.47 13.85 -13.90
N LEU A 72 16.00 12.77 -13.28
CA LEU A 72 14.57 12.48 -13.10
C LEU A 72 14.22 12.53 -11.62
N TYR A 73 13.20 13.31 -11.30
CA TYR A 73 12.68 13.52 -9.96
C TYR A 73 11.25 12.99 -9.89
N ILE A 74 10.96 12.31 -8.79
CA ILE A 74 9.63 11.79 -8.48
C ILE A 74 9.03 12.72 -7.43
N ASP A 75 7.91 13.35 -7.77
CA ASP A 75 7.19 14.28 -6.90
C ASP A 75 6.21 13.53 -6.00
N SER A 76 5.53 12.52 -6.55
CA SER A 76 4.56 11.71 -5.80
C SER A 76 4.37 10.32 -6.37
N ILE A 77 3.99 9.39 -5.49
CA ILE A 77 3.62 8.02 -5.81
C ILE A 77 2.30 7.71 -5.09
N VAL A 78 1.31 7.22 -5.83
CA VAL A 78 0.02 6.77 -5.29
C VAL A 78 -0.15 5.28 -5.58
N LEU A 79 -0.27 4.46 -4.53
CA LEU A 79 -0.47 3.01 -4.65
C LEU A 79 -1.94 2.67 -4.38
N ASN A 80 -2.75 2.56 -5.43
CA ASN A 80 -4.14 2.05 -5.35
C ASN A 80 -4.24 0.77 -6.20
N LYS A 81 -5.42 0.49 -6.80
CA LYS A 81 -5.61 -0.58 -7.81
C LYS A 81 -4.55 -0.52 -8.93
N SER A 82 -4.16 0.69 -9.31
CA SER A 82 -3.02 1.02 -10.16
C SER A 82 -2.03 1.89 -9.38
N ILE A 83 -0.75 1.80 -9.70
CA ILE A 83 0.27 2.74 -9.22
C ILE A 83 0.27 3.96 -10.14
N LYS A 84 0.31 5.16 -9.57
CA LYS A 84 0.53 6.40 -10.33
C LYS A 84 1.78 7.09 -9.82
N ILE A 85 2.70 7.41 -10.74
CA ILE A 85 3.95 8.12 -10.45
C ILE A 85 3.89 9.45 -11.17
N SER A 86 4.04 10.53 -10.42
CA SER A 86 4.18 11.88 -10.99
C SER A 86 5.56 12.41 -10.70
N GLY A 87 6.14 13.13 -11.65
CA GLY A 87 7.48 13.66 -11.50
C GLY A 87 7.86 14.63 -12.59
N CYS A 88 9.13 15.02 -12.60
CA CYS A 88 9.68 15.89 -13.61
C CYS A 88 11.12 15.52 -14.01
N SER A 89 11.53 15.95 -15.20
CA SER A 89 12.90 15.85 -15.67
C SER A 89 13.25 17.02 -16.59
N SER A 90 14.48 17.49 -16.51
CA SER A 90 15.03 18.43 -17.50
C SER A 90 15.24 17.77 -18.87
N ASN A 91 15.23 16.44 -18.95
CA ASN A 91 15.40 15.68 -20.19
C ASN A 91 14.20 14.76 -20.44
N PHE A 92 13.53 14.92 -21.57
CA PHE A 92 12.40 14.06 -21.96
C PHE A 92 12.84 12.59 -22.11
N ASP A 93 14.05 12.34 -22.61
CA ASP A 93 14.57 10.97 -22.80
C ASP A 93 14.72 10.23 -21.48
N SER A 94 15.00 10.93 -20.38
CA SER A 94 15.04 10.34 -19.04
C SER A 94 13.69 9.74 -18.64
N ILE A 95 12.57 10.37 -19.04
CA ILE A 95 11.20 9.89 -18.77
C ILE A 95 10.91 8.64 -19.61
N ILE A 96 11.30 8.67 -20.89
CA ILE A 96 11.15 7.52 -21.79
C ILE A 96 11.96 6.31 -21.28
N ASN A 97 13.23 6.50 -20.95
CA ASN A 97 14.11 5.45 -20.43
C ASN A 97 13.59 4.88 -19.11
N PHE A 98 13.12 5.74 -18.20
CA PHE A 98 12.51 5.31 -16.94
C PHE A 98 11.26 4.45 -17.20
N THR A 99 10.37 4.90 -18.08
CA THR A 99 9.15 4.16 -18.46
C THR A 99 9.49 2.81 -19.10
N GLN A 100 10.50 2.76 -19.97
CA GLN A 100 10.95 1.51 -20.60
C GLN A 100 11.49 0.51 -19.58
N LYS A 101 12.29 0.97 -18.61
CA LYS A 101 12.76 0.10 -17.52
C LYS A 101 11.59 -0.47 -16.69
N LEU A 102 10.58 0.36 -16.40
CA LEU A 102 9.37 -0.11 -15.72
C LEU A 102 8.63 -1.18 -16.53
N LYS A 103 8.54 -1.03 -17.85
CA LYS A 103 7.91 -2.03 -18.75
C LYS A 103 8.60 -3.39 -18.75
N LEU A 104 9.86 -3.47 -18.33
CA LEU A 104 10.60 -4.74 -18.24
C LEU A 104 10.29 -5.52 -16.95
N ASN A 105 9.58 -4.92 -15.99
CA ASN A 105 9.24 -5.60 -14.75
C ASN A 105 8.06 -6.55 -14.97
N SER A 106 8.29 -7.85 -14.78
CA SER A 106 7.31 -8.91 -14.99
C SER A 106 6.11 -8.86 -14.03
N ASN A 107 6.18 -8.08 -12.96
CA ASN A 107 5.07 -7.91 -12.01
C ASN A 107 4.02 -6.90 -12.51
N TYR A 108 4.32 -6.17 -13.58
CA TYR A 108 3.45 -5.13 -14.14
C TYR A 108 2.75 -5.64 -15.39
N LYS A 109 1.42 -5.56 -15.39
CA LYS A 109 0.56 -5.92 -16.52
C LYS A 109 0.65 -4.86 -17.62
N LYS A 110 0.70 -3.59 -17.23
CA LYS A 110 0.67 -2.46 -18.15
C LYS A 110 1.41 -1.27 -17.53
N VAL A 111 2.20 -0.56 -18.34
CA VAL A 111 2.86 0.68 -17.95
C VAL A 111 2.65 1.71 -19.06
N GLU A 112 2.03 2.83 -18.72
CA GLU A 112 1.67 3.89 -19.68
C GLU A 112 2.03 5.27 -19.16
N ILE A 113 2.52 6.12 -20.05
CA ILE A 113 2.61 7.55 -19.79
C ILE A 113 1.22 8.11 -20.04
N LEU A 114 0.56 8.59 -18.99
CA LEU A 114 -0.76 9.21 -19.09
C LEU A 114 -0.68 10.63 -19.64
N SER A 115 0.35 11.37 -19.24
CA SER A 115 0.55 12.75 -19.68
C SER A 115 2.02 13.16 -19.61
N VAL A 116 2.39 14.07 -20.51
CA VAL A 116 3.62 14.86 -20.43
C VAL A 116 3.28 16.32 -20.73
N SER A 117 3.84 17.22 -19.94
CA SER A 117 3.71 18.67 -20.16
C SER A 117 5.06 19.35 -19.94
N PHE A 118 5.34 20.40 -20.71
CA PHE A 118 6.56 21.18 -20.58
C PHE A 118 6.27 22.51 -19.92
N SER A 119 6.97 22.82 -18.83
CA SER A 119 6.79 24.08 -18.09
C SER A 119 8.02 24.38 -17.24
N ASN A 120 8.41 25.66 -17.21
CA ASN A 120 9.58 26.16 -16.48
C ASN A 120 10.88 25.39 -16.80
N GLY A 121 11.09 24.99 -18.06
CA GLY A 121 12.28 24.25 -18.46
C GLY A 121 12.28 22.76 -18.09
N LEU A 122 11.17 22.24 -17.56
CA LEU A 122 11.04 20.85 -17.11
C LEU A 122 9.91 20.13 -17.83
N ASN A 123 10.15 18.86 -18.16
CA ASN A 123 9.16 17.91 -18.62
C ASN A 123 8.51 17.26 -17.41
N ARG A 124 7.26 17.59 -17.13
CA ARG A 124 6.44 16.98 -16.07
C ARG A 124 5.68 15.81 -16.65
N PHE A 125 5.66 14.68 -15.94
CA PHE A 125 5.03 13.45 -16.41
C PHE A 125 4.12 12.83 -15.36
N ILE A 126 3.16 12.04 -15.84
CA ILE A 126 2.38 11.09 -15.05
C ILE A 126 2.46 9.73 -15.73
N ILE A 127 2.92 8.72 -15.01
CA ILE A 127 2.95 7.31 -15.43
C ILE A 127 1.94 6.53 -14.60
N GLN A 128 1.17 5.66 -15.24
CA GLN A 128 0.34 4.65 -14.58
C GLN A 128 0.90 3.26 -14.79
N ILE A 129 0.88 2.45 -13.75
CA ILE A 129 1.29 1.05 -13.75
C ILE A 129 0.14 0.21 -13.20
N ASP A 130 -0.34 -0.75 -13.98
CA ASP A 130 -1.32 -1.74 -13.54
C ASP A 130 -0.57 -3.01 -13.12
N LYS A 131 -0.85 -3.53 -11.91
CA LYS A 131 -0.22 -4.74 -11.38
C LYS A 131 -0.92 -6.01 -11.88
N ILE A 132 -0.19 -7.11 -11.92
CA ILE A 132 -0.81 -8.43 -12.13
C ILE A 132 -1.58 -8.82 -10.85
N GLY A 133 -2.84 -9.25 -10.99
CA GLY A 133 -3.66 -9.74 -9.88
C GLY A 133 -4.42 -8.68 -9.07
N SER A 134 -4.42 -7.40 -9.48
CA SER A 134 -5.21 -6.34 -8.84
C SER A 134 -6.62 -6.18 -9.43
N GLU A 135 -7.43 -7.24 -9.47
CA GLU A 135 -8.83 -7.19 -9.92
C GLU A 135 -9.83 -6.81 -8.81
#